data_AF-Q2TY99-F1
#
_entry.id   AF-Q2TY99-F1
#
_cell.length_a   1.000
_cell.length_b   1.000
_cell.length_c   1.000
_cell.angle_alpha   90.00
_cell.angle_beta   90.00
_cell.angle_gamma   90.00
#
_symmetry.space_group_name_H-M   'P 1'
#
loop_
_entity.id
_entity.type
_entity.pdbx_description
1 polymer ?
#
loop_
_entity_poly.entity_id
_entity_poly.type
_entity_poly.pdbx_seq_one_letter_code
_entity_poly.pdbx_strand_id
1 'polypeptide(L)'
;MKTGDDIMLTRTVLTGTIIARLSTDVCTGGEVNKHSNILTVPYSHHMFTMLLGNKLCLAPISDDVQRVLDIGTGTGIWAIDFADEYPSAEVIGTDLSPTQPSFVPPNLQFEIDDAEDSWAYPENHFDLIHVRALYGAISDWPAFYRNVLIGLRPGAWFDQLEMSIQFRSDDGTVTSDHILAEWSRIFIEAGERFGKTFRIADLARQHMIDAGFENVTERRFKLPVGPWSNDEHYRQLGRWNLLHCEQGIEGWSMALLTRVMGWSYEEVQVFLAKMRKGLRDYSKIHAYFYV
;
A
#
# COMPACT_ATOMS: atom_id res chain seq x y z
N MET A 1 24.80 31.48 23.50
CA MET A 1 25.57 32.02 22.38
C MET A 1 26.14 30.83 21.62
N LYS A 2 25.55 30.50 20.45
CA LYS A 2 25.70 29.21 19.74
C LYS A 2 25.13 28.01 20.56
N THR A 3 24.37 27.03 20.05
CA THR A 3 24.31 26.29 18.75
C THR A 3 25.50 25.34 18.54
N GLY A 4 25.31 24.07 18.23
CA GLY A 4 24.08 23.28 18.09
C GLY A 4 24.38 21.99 17.30
N ASP A 5 23.72 20.89 17.61
CA ASP A 5 23.98 19.61 16.95
C ASP A 5 22.97 19.36 15.82
N ASP A 6 23.44 19.53 14.58
CA ASP A 6 22.65 19.36 13.37
C ASP A 6 22.41 17.87 13.05
N ILE A 7 21.17 17.38 13.21
CA ILE A 7 20.72 16.13 12.58
C ILE A 7 20.40 16.44 11.10
N MET A 8 21.46 16.54 10.30
CA MET A 8 21.39 16.83 8.86
C MET A 8 20.91 15.63 8.03
N LEU A 9 19.66 15.68 7.56
CA LEU A 9 19.20 14.86 6.44
C LEU A 9 19.59 15.48 5.09
N THR A 10 20.89 15.50 4.80
CA THR A 10 21.41 15.88 3.48
C THR A 10 21.09 14.82 2.43
N ARG A 11 20.44 15.25 1.35
CA ARG A 11 20.31 14.61 0.02
C ARG A 11 20.96 13.24 -0.16
N THR A 12 20.14 12.22 -0.41
CA THR A 12 20.46 11.15 -1.37
C THR A 12 19.24 10.90 -2.24
N VAL A 13 19.39 10.98 -3.56
CA VAL A 13 18.37 10.55 -4.53
C VAL A 13 18.74 9.13 -4.95
N LEU A 14 17.84 8.18 -4.74
CA LEU A 14 17.89 6.86 -5.39
C LEU A 14 16.52 6.55 -6.01
N THR A 15 16.58 6.03 -7.24
CA THR A 15 15.48 5.63 -8.13
C THR A 15 15.02 4.22 -7.79
N GLY A 16 13.75 3.85 -7.91
CA GLY A 16 12.64 4.30 -8.79
C GLY A 16 11.42 3.40 -8.54
N THR A 17 10.79 2.82 -9.58
CA THR A 17 9.76 1.78 -9.43
C THR A 17 10.15 0.47 -10.14
N ILE A 18 9.38 -0.60 -9.88
CA ILE A 18 9.72 -2.00 -10.15
C ILE A 18 8.57 -2.68 -10.92
N ILE A 19 8.93 -3.56 -11.88
CA ILE A 19 8.09 -4.26 -12.88
C ILE A 19 8.57 -5.73 -13.00
N ALA A 20 7.71 -6.72 -13.47
CA ALA A 20 7.61 -9.24 -14.93
C ALA A 20 6.65 -10.60 -14.76
N ARG A 21 6.31 -11.27 -15.92
CA ARG A 21 5.43 -12.40 -16.48
C ARG A 21 5.70 -13.92 -16.13
N LEU A 22 4.85 -15.00 -16.14
CA LEU A 22 3.38 -15.38 -16.04
C LEU A 22 3.15 -16.79 -15.40
N SER A 23 1.95 -17.07 -14.85
CA SER A 23 1.36 -18.35 -14.30
C SER A 23 1.73 -18.74 -12.86
N THR A 24 0.92 -19.27 -11.93
CA THR A 24 -0.54 -19.36 -11.56
C THR A 24 -0.55 -19.87 -10.06
N ASP A 25 -1.57 -20.29 -9.28
CA ASP A 25 -2.93 -20.88 -9.43
C ASP A 25 -3.82 -20.69 -8.14
N VAL A 26 -5.02 -20.09 -8.28
CA VAL A 26 -6.35 -20.37 -7.61
C VAL A 26 -6.49 -20.54 -6.06
N CYS A 27 -7.36 -19.72 -5.39
CA CYS A 27 -8.56 -20.14 -4.58
C CYS A 27 -9.22 -19.11 -3.61
N THR A 28 -10.41 -18.59 -3.98
CA THR A 28 -11.60 -18.11 -3.19
C THR A 28 -11.52 -17.68 -1.70
N GLY A 29 -12.14 -16.52 -1.36
CA GLY A 29 -12.33 -15.98 0.01
C GLY A 29 -13.79 -15.81 0.51
N GLY A 30 -13.99 -15.10 1.63
CA GLY A 30 -15.31 -14.90 2.28
C GLY A 30 -15.43 -13.65 3.18
N GLU A 31 -16.66 -13.22 3.47
CA GLU A 31 -16.98 -11.84 3.88
C GLU A 31 -16.38 -11.33 5.22
N VAL A 32 -16.15 -10.00 5.24
CA VAL A 32 -15.71 -9.20 6.39
C VAL A 32 -16.54 -7.90 6.44
N ASN A 33 -16.77 -7.36 7.64
CA ASN A 33 -17.74 -6.30 7.92
C ASN A 33 -17.31 -4.94 7.30
N LYS A 34 -18.04 -4.46 6.28
CA LYS A 34 -17.58 -3.41 5.34
C LYS A 34 -17.53 -1.97 5.89
N HIS A 35 -18.03 -1.68 7.09
CA HIS A 35 -18.29 -0.29 7.54
C HIS A 35 -17.07 0.49 8.07
N SER A 36 -15.98 -0.15 8.49
CA SER A 36 -14.78 0.55 9.01
C SER A 36 -13.84 1.04 7.90
N ASN A 37 -13.67 0.23 6.85
CA ASN A 37 -12.54 0.41 5.92
C ASN A 37 -12.81 1.50 4.87
N ILE A 38 -14.07 1.73 4.49
CA ILE A 38 -14.48 2.71 3.46
C ILE A 38 -14.01 4.13 3.83
N LEU A 39 -13.97 4.49 5.11
CA LEU A 39 -13.52 5.81 5.58
C LEU A 39 -12.00 5.99 5.58
N THR A 40 -11.23 4.90 5.50
CA THR A 40 -9.75 4.96 5.58
C THR A 40 -9.07 5.16 4.24
N VAL A 41 -9.73 4.80 3.14
CA VAL A 41 -9.19 4.86 1.76
C VAL A 41 -9.01 6.30 1.26
N PRO A 42 -9.92 7.26 1.49
CA PRO A 42 -9.66 8.66 1.12
C PRO A 42 -8.45 9.27 1.86
N TYR A 43 -8.26 8.89 3.13
CA TYR A 43 -7.09 9.34 3.91
C TYR A 43 -5.80 8.71 3.40
N SER A 44 -5.78 7.41 3.05
CA SER A 44 -4.58 6.76 2.50
C SER A 44 -4.25 7.27 1.10
N HIS A 45 -5.24 7.47 0.21
CA HIS A 45 -4.99 8.11 -1.08
C HIS A 45 -4.29 9.46 -0.85
N HIS A 46 -4.92 10.38 -0.10
CA HIS A 46 -4.39 11.74 0.05
C HIS A 46 -2.99 11.74 0.68
N MET A 47 -2.76 10.88 1.68
CA MET A 47 -1.46 10.68 2.31
C MET A 47 -0.38 10.20 1.32
N PHE A 48 -0.67 9.18 0.49
CA PHE A 48 0.29 8.70 -0.50
C PHE A 48 0.53 9.72 -1.61
N THR A 49 -0.52 10.35 -2.14
CA THR A 49 -0.40 11.39 -3.17
C THR A 49 0.40 12.60 -2.67
N MET A 50 0.26 12.99 -1.39
CA MET A 50 1.16 13.94 -0.74
C MET A 50 2.61 13.44 -0.67
N LEU A 51 2.83 12.19 -0.24
CA LEU A 51 4.16 11.59 -0.07
C LEU A 51 4.95 11.51 -1.40
N LEU A 52 4.25 11.26 -2.51
CA LEU A 52 4.81 11.25 -3.86
C LEU A 52 5.03 12.65 -4.46
N GLY A 53 4.71 13.72 -3.73
CA GLY A 53 4.87 15.10 -4.18
C GLY A 53 3.75 15.59 -5.09
N ASN A 54 2.50 15.24 -4.78
CA ASN A 54 1.29 15.45 -5.58
C ASN A 54 1.37 14.73 -6.94
N LYS A 55 1.60 13.42 -6.89
CA LYS A 55 1.63 12.51 -8.04
C LYS A 55 0.86 11.24 -7.74
N LEU A 56 0.20 10.67 -8.75
CA LEU A 56 -0.52 9.41 -8.65
C LEU A 56 0.40 8.17 -8.77
N CYS A 57 1.49 8.27 -9.54
CA CYS A 57 2.50 7.22 -9.72
C CYS A 57 3.92 7.80 -9.81
N LEU A 58 4.96 6.94 -9.74
CA LEU A 58 6.37 7.32 -9.94
C LEU A 58 6.99 6.86 -11.25
N ALA A 59 6.35 5.91 -11.95
CA ALA A 59 6.69 5.48 -13.29
C ALA A 59 6.77 6.67 -14.27
N PRO A 60 7.81 6.75 -15.13
CA PRO A 60 7.93 7.80 -16.15
C PRO A 60 7.05 7.46 -17.36
N ILE A 61 5.73 7.42 -17.15
CA ILE A 61 4.73 7.35 -18.22
C ILE A 61 4.76 8.63 -19.07
N SER A 62 4.26 8.51 -20.30
CA SER A 62 4.09 9.62 -21.24
C SER A 62 2.66 10.16 -21.22
N ASP A 63 2.49 11.42 -21.62
CA ASP A 63 1.20 12.10 -21.71
C ASP A 63 0.23 11.43 -22.72
N ASP A 64 0.73 10.52 -23.56
CA ASP A 64 -0.03 9.74 -24.55
C ASP A 64 -0.39 8.31 -24.06
N VAL A 65 -0.30 8.02 -22.76
CA VAL A 65 -0.80 6.77 -22.16
C VAL A 65 -2.25 6.47 -22.61
N GLN A 66 -2.53 5.25 -23.08
CA GLN A 66 -3.81 4.86 -23.70
C GLN A 66 -4.58 3.81 -22.91
N ARG A 67 -3.93 2.86 -22.21
CA ARG A 67 -4.59 1.80 -21.43
C ARG A 67 -3.95 1.57 -20.08
N VAL A 68 -4.75 1.67 -19.03
CA VAL A 68 -4.31 1.60 -17.63
C VAL A 68 -5.18 0.65 -16.82
N LEU A 69 -4.54 -0.16 -15.98
CA LEU A 69 -5.21 -1.09 -15.06
C LEU A 69 -4.82 -0.77 -13.60
N ASP A 70 -5.79 -0.41 -12.76
CA ASP A 70 -5.63 -0.16 -11.31
C ASP A 70 -6.15 -1.36 -10.52
N ILE A 71 -5.23 -2.18 -9.98
CA ILE A 71 -5.56 -3.47 -9.36
C ILE A 71 -5.68 -3.31 -7.85
N GLY A 72 -6.82 -3.72 -7.30
CA GLY A 72 -7.17 -3.45 -5.91
C GLY A 72 -7.64 -2.02 -5.71
N THR A 73 -8.40 -1.47 -6.67
CA THR A 73 -8.79 -0.06 -6.72
C THR A 73 -9.64 0.38 -5.51
N GLY A 74 -10.25 -0.55 -4.77
CA GLY A 74 -10.96 -0.30 -3.53
C GLY A 74 -12.20 0.57 -3.75
N THR A 75 -12.12 1.86 -3.38
CA THR A 75 -13.21 2.82 -3.62
C THR A 75 -13.15 3.47 -5.01
N GLY A 76 -12.17 3.10 -5.86
CA GLY A 76 -11.99 3.68 -7.19
C GLY A 76 -11.22 5.00 -7.24
N ILE A 77 -10.80 5.55 -6.09
CA ILE A 77 -10.33 6.94 -6.00
C ILE A 77 -9.02 7.20 -6.77
N TRP A 78 -8.11 6.22 -6.88
CA TRP A 78 -6.92 6.38 -7.73
C TRP A 78 -7.28 6.39 -9.21
N ALA A 79 -8.08 5.41 -9.65
CA ALA A 79 -8.51 5.30 -11.05
C ALA A 79 -9.35 6.50 -11.52
N ILE A 80 -10.17 7.09 -10.64
CA ILE A 80 -10.92 8.33 -10.90
C ILE A 80 -9.96 9.51 -11.13
N ASP A 81 -9.09 9.79 -10.17
CA ASP A 81 -8.15 10.91 -10.27
C ASP A 81 -7.20 10.74 -11.49
N PHE A 82 -6.80 9.50 -11.81
CA PHE A 82 -5.99 9.20 -12.99
C PHE A 82 -6.76 9.41 -14.30
N ALA A 83 -8.03 8.96 -14.37
CA ALA A 83 -8.85 9.13 -15.56
C ALA A 83 -9.20 10.59 -15.85
N ASP A 84 -9.32 11.44 -14.81
CA ASP A 84 -9.45 12.89 -14.94
C ASP A 84 -8.12 13.59 -15.32
N GLU A 85 -6.96 13.10 -14.87
CA GLU A 85 -5.63 13.61 -15.27
C GLU A 85 -5.28 13.22 -16.73
N TYR A 86 -5.68 12.02 -17.17
CA TYR A 86 -5.40 11.45 -18.50
C TYR A 86 -6.69 11.12 -19.27
N PRO A 87 -7.47 12.13 -19.74
CA PRO A 87 -8.79 11.93 -20.38
C PRO A 87 -8.75 11.25 -21.76
N SER A 88 -7.57 10.94 -22.29
CA SER A 88 -7.36 10.11 -23.48
C SER A 88 -7.10 8.63 -23.18
N ALA A 89 -6.87 8.27 -21.91
CA ALA A 89 -6.58 6.90 -21.50
C ALA A 89 -7.87 6.16 -21.14
N GLU A 90 -8.02 4.94 -21.67
CA GLU A 90 -8.94 3.91 -21.19
C GLU A 90 -8.41 3.37 -19.85
N VAL A 91 -9.16 3.57 -18.77
CA VAL A 91 -8.78 3.15 -17.41
C VAL A 91 -9.74 2.06 -16.94
N ILE A 92 -9.19 0.96 -16.44
CA ILE A 92 -9.92 -0.14 -15.82
C ILE A 92 -9.48 -0.22 -14.36
N GLY A 93 -10.42 -0.24 -13.42
CA GLY A 93 -10.14 -0.55 -12.02
C GLY A 93 -10.74 -1.89 -11.61
N THR A 94 -9.95 -2.78 -11.02
CA THR A 94 -10.42 -4.10 -10.54
C THR A 94 -10.44 -4.19 -9.02
N ASP A 95 -11.49 -4.78 -8.46
CA ASP A 95 -11.58 -5.12 -7.04
C ASP A 95 -12.55 -6.30 -6.81
N LEU A 96 -12.29 -7.11 -5.79
CA LEU A 96 -13.19 -8.19 -5.33
C LEU A 96 -14.55 -7.68 -4.81
N SER A 97 -14.66 -6.39 -4.48
CA SER A 97 -15.88 -5.76 -3.96
C SER A 97 -16.42 -4.67 -4.87
N PRO A 98 -17.69 -4.74 -5.32
CA PRO A 98 -18.37 -3.61 -5.94
C PRO A 98 -18.70 -2.55 -4.87
N THR A 99 -17.78 -1.61 -4.66
CA THR A 99 -17.87 -0.50 -3.70
C THR A 99 -17.57 0.87 -4.30
N GLN A 100 -17.43 0.94 -5.62
CA GLN A 100 -17.06 2.12 -6.40
C GLN A 100 -18.31 2.98 -6.73
N PRO A 101 -18.16 4.29 -6.97
CA PRO A 101 -19.27 5.16 -7.33
C PRO A 101 -19.81 4.86 -8.73
N SER A 102 -21.10 5.13 -8.96
CA SER A 102 -21.76 4.99 -10.27
C SER A 102 -21.63 6.21 -11.18
N PHE A 103 -21.05 7.30 -10.69
CA PHE A 103 -20.72 8.49 -11.47
C PHE A 103 -19.20 8.64 -11.47
N VAL A 104 -18.61 8.46 -12.65
CA VAL A 104 -17.17 8.31 -12.90
C VAL A 104 -16.79 9.05 -14.19
N PRO A 105 -15.49 9.34 -14.44
CA PRO A 105 -15.02 9.82 -15.74
C PRO A 105 -15.46 8.89 -16.88
N PRO A 106 -15.77 9.41 -18.08
CA PRO A 106 -16.36 8.63 -19.18
C PRO A 106 -15.38 7.62 -19.82
N ASN A 107 -14.11 7.68 -19.44
CA ASN A 107 -13.00 6.84 -19.85
C ASN A 107 -12.57 5.82 -18.76
N LEU A 108 -13.32 5.75 -17.65
CA LEU A 108 -13.09 4.80 -16.55
C LEU A 108 -14.20 3.76 -16.47
N GLN A 109 -13.84 2.48 -16.38
CA GLN A 109 -14.74 1.39 -16.01
C GLN A 109 -14.23 0.61 -14.79
N PHE A 110 -15.15 0.02 -14.04
CA PHE A 110 -14.86 -0.82 -12.87
C PHE A 110 -15.35 -2.25 -13.09
N GLU A 111 -14.48 -3.20 -12.79
CA GLU A 111 -14.67 -4.63 -13.02
C GLU A 111 -14.52 -5.39 -11.68
N ILE A 112 -15.34 -6.42 -11.48
CA ILE A 112 -15.24 -7.31 -10.31
C ILE A 112 -14.37 -8.49 -10.73
N ASP A 113 -13.12 -8.53 -10.26
CA ASP A 113 -12.13 -9.54 -10.63
C ASP A 113 -11.19 -9.86 -9.45
N ASP A 114 -10.57 -11.05 -9.46
CA ASP A 114 -9.55 -11.42 -8.48
C ASP A 114 -8.15 -11.25 -9.09
N ALA A 115 -7.31 -10.48 -8.41
CA ALA A 115 -5.93 -10.23 -8.83
C ALA A 115 -5.11 -11.54 -8.97
N GLU A 116 -5.47 -12.59 -8.23
CA GLU A 116 -4.80 -13.91 -8.24
C GLU A 116 -5.35 -14.89 -9.29
N ASP A 117 -6.47 -14.58 -9.95
CA ASP A 117 -7.03 -15.43 -11.02
C ASP A 117 -6.36 -15.16 -12.39
N SER A 118 -6.73 -15.95 -13.41
CA SER A 118 -6.21 -15.80 -14.78
C SER A 118 -6.88 -14.63 -15.49
N TRP A 119 -6.15 -13.53 -15.68
CA TRP A 119 -6.67 -12.29 -16.24
C TRP A 119 -7.26 -12.49 -17.65
N ALA A 120 -8.45 -11.92 -17.87
CA ALA A 120 -9.18 -12.03 -19.14
C ALA A 120 -8.68 -11.08 -20.25
N TYR A 121 -7.72 -10.21 -19.95
CA TYR A 121 -7.18 -9.22 -20.88
C TYR A 121 -6.21 -9.84 -21.90
N PRO A 122 -6.06 -9.26 -23.11
CA PRO A 122 -5.06 -9.73 -24.07
C PRO A 122 -3.62 -9.60 -23.54
N GLU A 123 -2.71 -10.46 -23.99
CA GLU A 123 -1.28 -10.26 -23.74
C GLU A 123 -0.79 -8.96 -24.38
N ASN A 124 0.13 -8.25 -23.72
CA ASN A 124 0.80 -7.05 -24.26
C ASN A 124 -0.17 -5.89 -24.59
N HIS A 125 -1.13 -5.63 -23.71
CA HIS A 125 -2.27 -4.73 -23.90
C HIS A 125 -2.15 -3.36 -23.21
N PHE A 126 -1.65 -3.32 -21.97
CA PHE A 126 -1.60 -2.13 -21.09
C PHE A 126 -0.30 -1.34 -21.21
N ASP A 127 -0.41 -0.01 -21.04
CA ASP A 127 0.70 0.95 -21.00
C ASP A 127 1.19 1.20 -19.56
N LEU A 128 0.26 1.15 -18.61
CA LEU A 128 0.51 1.20 -17.17
C LEU A 128 -0.35 0.15 -16.47
N ILE A 129 0.25 -0.57 -15.52
CA ILE A 129 -0.49 -1.27 -14.47
C ILE A 129 -0.10 -0.64 -13.14
N HIS A 130 -1.05 -0.42 -12.25
CA HIS A 130 -0.85 0.16 -10.94
C HIS A 130 -1.37 -0.76 -9.84
N VAL A 131 -0.63 -0.82 -8.72
CA VAL A 131 -1.03 -1.51 -7.47
C VAL A 131 -0.67 -0.61 -6.30
N ARG A 132 -1.58 -0.49 -5.33
CA ARG A 132 -1.29 0.24 -4.09
C ARG A 132 -1.84 -0.44 -2.85
N ALA A 133 -0.95 -0.75 -1.92
CA ALA A 133 -1.24 -1.31 -0.59
C ALA A 133 -1.98 -2.67 -0.62
N LEU A 134 -1.52 -3.60 -1.47
CA LEU A 134 -2.02 -4.99 -1.50
C LEU A 134 -1.27 -5.93 -0.54
N TYR A 135 -0.43 -5.41 0.37
CA TYR A 135 0.14 -6.17 1.48
C TYR A 135 -0.93 -7.02 2.23
N GLY A 136 -0.67 -8.31 2.41
CA GLY A 136 -1.61 -9.25 3.02
C GLY A 136 -2.86 -9.59 2.19
N ALA A 137 -3.02 -9.04 0.98
CA ALA A 137 -4.16 -9.33 0.08
C ALA A 137 -3.86 -10.42 -0.95
N ILE A 138 -2.60 -10.59 -1.37
CA ILE A 138 -2.12 -11.62 -2.32
C ILE A 138 -1.42 -12.77 -1.58
N SER A 139 -1.61 -14.02 -2.02
CA SER A 139 -0.91 -15.22 -1.54
C SER A 139 0.36 -15.54 -2.32
N ASP A 140 0.26 -15.79 -3.64
CA ASP A 140 1.44 -16.01 -4.50
C ASP A 140 1.82 -14.70 -5.20
N TRP A 141 2.55 -13.85 -4.48
CA TRP A 141 3.15 -12.61 -5.03
C TRP A 141 4.00 -12.86 -6.28
N PRO A 142 4.89 -13.87 -6.31
CA PRO A 142 5.51 -14.29 -7.56
C PRO A 142 4.51 -14.54 -8.70
N ALA A 143 3.41 -15.28 -8.50
CA ALA A 143 2.38 -15.51 -9.53
C ALA A 143 1.62 -14.23 -9.92
N PHE A 144 1.34 -13.34 -8.96
CA PHE A 144 0.70 -12.05 -9.22
C PHE A 144 1.59 -11.14 -10.08
N TYR A 145 2.87 -11.00 -9.76
CA TYR A 145 3.80 -10.27 -10.63
C TYR A 145 3.85 -10.90 -12.02
N ARG A 146 3.91 -12.22 -12.04
CA ARG A 146 3.81 -13.00 -13.27
C ARG A 146 2.50 -12.65 -14.03
N ASN A 147 1.37 -12.36 -13.41
CA ASN A 147 0.19 -11.81 -14.08
C ASN A 147 0.42 -10.41 -14.71
N VAL A 148 1.22 -9.52 -14.10
CA VAL A 148 1.45 -8.12 -14.57
C VAL A 148 2.03 -8.01 -15.99
N LEU A 149 3.18 -8.61 -16.33
CA LEU A 149 3.72 -8.58 -17.72
C LEU A 149 3.11 -9.68 -18.60
N ILE A 150 2.14 -10.45 -18.09
CA ILE A 150 0.88 -10.76 -18.79
C ILE A 150 0.41 -9.63 -19.72
N GLY A 151 -0.19 -8.64 -19.05
CA GLY A 151 -0.88 -7.52 -19.64
C GLY A 151 0.01 -6.38 -20.14
N LEU A 152 1.20 -6.14 -19.58
CA LEU A 152 2.07 -5.05 -20.05
C LEU A 152 2.59 -5.27 -21.48
N ARG A 153 2.46 -4.26 -22.35
CA ARG A 153 3.16 -4.25 -23.64
C ARG A 153 4.68 -4.02 -23.49
N PRO A 154 5.49 -4.37 -24.50
CA PRO A 154 6.90 -3.98 -24.52
C PRO A 154 7.09 -2.47 -24.32
N GLY A 155 7.87 -2.09 -23.30
CA GLY A 155 8.13 -0.70 -22.92
C GLY A 155 7.08 -0.02 -22.03
N ALA A 156 6.04 -0.74 -21.60
CA ALA A 156 5.06 -0.28 -20.60
C ALA A 156 5.61 -0.35 -19.16
N TRP A 157 4.91 0.29 -18.22
CA TRP A 157 5.32 0.38 -16.82
C TRP A 157 4.38 -0.36 -15.86
N PHE A 158 4.93 -0.85 -14.75
CA PHE A 158 4.19 -1.20 -13.55
C PHE A 158 4.61 -0.24 -12.45
N ASP A 159 3.66 0.35 -11.73
CA ASP A 159 3.92 1.17 -10.56
C ASP A 159 3.26 0.52 -9.34
N GLN A 160 4.09 -0.02 -8.44
CA GLN A 160 3.63 -0.57 -7.17
C GLN A 160 4.08 0.31 -6.00
N LEU A 161 3.13 0.66 -5.12
CA LEU A 161 3.39 1.32 -3.85
C LEU A 161 2.87 0.45 -2.69
N GLU A 162 3.75 0.07 -1.77
CA GLU A 162 3.40 -0.75 -0.59
C GLU A 162 3.90 -0.07 0.69
N MET A 163 3.10 -0.09 1.75
CA MET A 163 3.53 0.41 3.07
C MET A 163 3.93 -0.78 3.95
N SER A 164 5.14 -0.74 4.50
CA SER A 164 5.60 -1.75 5.46
C SER A 164 4.83 -1.62 6.78
N ILE A 165 4.21 -2.70 7.26
CA ILE A 165 3.47 -2.68 8.55
C ILE A 165 4.39 -2.63 9.79
N GLN A 166 5.71 -2.58 9.58
CA GLN A 166 6.72 -2.53 10.62
C GLN A 166 6.96 -1.09 11.09
N PHE A 167 6.50 -0.75 12.28
CA PHE A 167 6.84 0.52 12.93
C PHE A 167 8.34 0.57 13.25
N ARG A 168 9.01 1.66 12.88
CA ARG A 168 10.45 1.90 13.12
C ARG A 168 10.69 3.31 13.64
N SER A 169 11.86 3.56 14.22
CA SER A 169 12.31 4.88 14.71
C SER A 169 13.83 4.97 14.58
N ASP A 170 14.37 6.10 14.13
CA ASP A 170 15.82 6.28 13.94
C ASP A 170 16.57 6.49 15.27
N ASP A 171 15.87 6.92 16.31
CA ASP A 171 16.41 7.23 17.64
C ASP A 171 16.16 6.12 18.68
N GLY A 172 15.61 4.99 18.26
CA GLY A 172 15.30 3.85 19.13
C GLY A 172 14.06 4.02 20.04
N THR A 173 13.23 5.06 19.84
CA THR A 173 12.02 5.28 20.65
C THR A 173 10.94 4.20 20.47
N VAL A 174 10.90 3.50 19.33
CA VAL A 174 10.15 2.25 19.15
C VAL A 174 11.03 1.08 19.63
N THR A 175 11.00 0.82 20.93
CA THR A 175 11.69 -0.33 21.55
C THR A 175 10.98 -1.65 21.23
N SER A 176 11.67 -2.78 21.39
CA SER A 176 11.14 -4.12 21.05
C SER A 176 10.00 -4.60 21.96
N ASP A 177 9.86 -4.01 23.14
CA ASP A 177 8.75 -4.20 24.08
C ASP A 177 7.62 -3.18 23.91
N HIS A 178 7.77 -2.19 23.02
CA HIS A 178 6.73 -1.20 22.75
C HIS A 178 5.58 -1.80 21.92
N ILE A 179 4.34 -1.38 22.20
CA ILE A 179 3.12 -1.91 21.57
C ILE A 179 3.13 -1.85 20.03
N LEU A 180 3.83 -0.86 19.46
CA LEU A 180 3.99 -0.72 18.01
C LEU A 180 4.94 -1.78 17.41
N ALA A 181 5.98 -2.19 18.15
CA ALA A 181 6.82 -3.33 17.77
C ALA A 181 6.06 -4.66 17.98
N GLU A 182 5.24 -4.75 19.03
CA GLU A 182 4.35 -5.91 19.27
C GLU A 182 3.37 -6.11 18.10
N TRP A 183 2.71 -5.05 17.64
CA TRP A 183 1.90 -5.05 16.40
C TRP A 183 2.66 -5.55 15.19
N SER A 184 3.85 -4.98 14.95
CA SER A 184 4.69 -5.32 13.81
C SER A 184 5.01 -6.82 13.76
N ARG A 185 5.30 -7.42 14.93
CA ARG A 185 5.54 -8.86 15.07
C ARG A 185 4.26 -9.69 14.87
N ILE A 186 3.16 -9.30 15.50
CA ILE A 186 1.87 -10.02 15.44
C ILE A 186 1.32 -10.06 14.02
N PHE A 187 1.35 -8.93 13.28
CA PHE A 187 0.80 -8.88 11.93
C PHE A 187 1.65 -9.67 10.92
N ILE A 188 2.98 -9.64 11.04
CA ILE A 188 3.83 -10.57 10.27
C ILE A 188 3.44 -12.02 10.59
N GLU A 189 3.44 -12.40 11.87
CA GLU A 189 3.11 -13.77 12.29
C GLU A 189 1.73 -14.23 11.78
N ALA A 190 0.74 -13.34 11.81
CA ALA A 190 -0.61 -13.62 11.32
C ALA A 190 -0.69 -13.73 9.79
N GLY A 191 0.05 -12.91 9.03
CA GLY A 191 0.12 -13.00 7.57
C GLY A 191 0.78 -14.29 7.09
N GLU A 192 1.92 -14.67 7.69
CA GLU A 192 2.60 -15.92 7.36
C GLU A 192 1.73 -17.15 7.73
N ARG A 193 0.92 -17.09 8.81
CA ARG A 193 -0.09 -18.12 9.14
C ARG A 193 -1.30 -18.13 8.20
N PHE A 194 -1.68 -16.98 7.66
CA PHE A 194 -2.80 -16.83 6.73
C PHE A 194 -2.43 -17.22 5.29
N GLY A 195 -1.13 -17.31 4.98
CA GLY A 195 -0.62 -17.55 3.63
C GLY A 195 -0.59 -16.30 2.74
N LYS A 196 -0.76 -15.09 3.32
CA LYS A 196 -0.72 -13.81 2.60
C LYS A 196 0.19 -12.83 3.34
N THR A 197 1.39 -12.58 2.81
CA THR A 197 2.45 -11.87 3.55
C THR A 197 2.25 -10.35 3.61
N PHE A 198 2.52 -9.77 4.78
CA PHE A 198 2.63 -8.33 4.99
C PHE A 198 4.03 -7.78 4.69
N ARG A 199 4.97 -8.62 4.25
CA ARG A 199 6.38 -8.26 4.05
C ARG A 199 6.69 -7.76 2.63
N ILE A 200 5.68 -7.59 1.78
CA ILE A 200 5.90 -7.30 0.35
C ILE A 200 6.68 -6.00 0.09
N ALA A 201 6.52 -4.96 0.92
CA ALA A 201 7.33 -3.75 0.86
C ALA A 201 8.86 -3.99 1.03
N ASP A 202 9.28 -5.13 1.58
CA ASP A 202 10.69 -5.54 1.69
C ASP A 202 11.08 -6.66 0.69
N LEU A 203 10.13 -7.18 -0.11
CA LEU A 203 10.31 -8.34 -1.00
C LEU A 203 10.06 -8.06 -2.49
N ALA A 204 9.16 -7.11 -2.80
CA ALA A 204 8.70 -6.76 -4.15
C ALA A 204 9.86 -6.61 -5.14
N ARG A 205 10.93 -5.92 -4.71
CA ARG A 205 12.13 -5.71 -5.51
C ARG A 205 12.73 -6.99 -6.07
N GLN A 206 12.89 -8.02 -5.24
CA GLN A 206 13.56 -9.24 -5.67
C GLN A 206 12.60 -10.15 -6.42
N HIS A 207 11.37 -10.34 -5.91
CA HIS A 207 10.34 -11.14 -6.58
C HIS A 207 10.09 -10.71 -8.03
N MET A 208 10.14 -9.40 -8.29
CA MET A 208 10.02 -8.90 -9.65
C MET A 208 11.28 -9.19 -10.49
N ILE A 209 12.49 -8.92 -10.02
CA ILE A 209 13.73 -9.33 -10.73
C ILE A 209 13.72 -10.83 -11.05
N ASP A 210 13.28 -11.66 -10.12
CA ASP A 210 13.21 -13.13 -10.25
C ASP A 210 12.17 -13.55 -11.30
N ALA A 211 11.08 -12.80 -11.48
CA ALA A 211 10.13 -13.02 -12.56
C ALA A 211 10.63 -12.50 -13.92
N GLY A 212 11.66 -11.64 -13.94
CA GLY A 212 12.46 -11.32 -15.13
C GLY A 212 12.11 -10.06 -15.92
N PHE A 213 11.78 -8.93 -15.28
CA PHE A 213 11.62 -7.64 -15.99
C PHE A 213 12.87 -6.75 -15.87
N GLU A 214 12.88 -5.69 -16.66
CA GLU A 214 14.01 -4.78 -16.85
C GLU A 214 13.81 -3.45 -16.12
N ASN A 215 14.90 -2.69 -15.91
CA ASN A 215 14.89 -1.35 -15.31
C ASN A 215 14.26 -1.27 -13.89
N VAL A 216 14.30 -2.37 -13.15
CA VAL A 216 13.90 -2.47 -11.74
C VAL A 216 14.68 -1.50 -10.85
N THR A 217 13.97 -0.54 -10.27
CA THR A 217 14.54 0.54 -9.45
C THR A 217 13.68 0.77 -8.19
N GLU A 218 14.25 1.08 -7.02
CA GLU A 218 13.47 1.20 -5.75
C GLU A 218 13.64 2.59 -5.07
N ARG A 219 12.54 3.29 -4.77
CA ARG A 219 12.56 4.44 -3.84
C ARG A 219 11.95 4.02 -2.51
N ARG A 220 12.59 4.39 -1.41
CA ARG A 220 12.05 4.23 -0.05
C ARG A 220 11.91 5.60 0.62
N PHE A 221 10.70 5.88 1.09
CA PHE A 221 10.30 7.05 1.83
C PHE A 221 10.11 6.68 3.31
N LYS A 222 10.26 7.65 4.21
CA LYS A 222 9.83 7.51 5.60
C LYS A 222 8.51 8.24 5.77
N LEU A 223 7.47 7.50 6.13
CA LEU A 223 6.14 8.03 6.39
C LEU A 223 5.92 8.09 7.92
N PRO A 224 5.99 9.28 8.56
CA PRO A 224 5.83 9.41 10.00
C PRO A 224 4.46 8.95 10.49
N VAL A 225 4.39 8.49 11.73
CA VAL A 225 3.14 8.22 12.47
C VAL A 225 3.04 9.27 13.58
N GLY A 226 2.14 10.24 13.40
CA GLY A 226 1.98 11.38 14.30
C GLY A 226 2.80 12.61 13.91
N PRO A 227 2.41 13.81 14.39
CA PRO A 227 2.98 15.10 13.97
C PRO A 227 4.36 15.43 14.60
N TRP A 228 5.23 14.43 14.79
CA TRP A 228 6.49 14.60 15.53
C TRP A 228 7.64 15.21 14.71
N SER A 229 7.56 15.23 13.38
CA SER A 229 8.63 15.79 12.55
C SER A 229 8.82 17.31 12.78
N ASN A 230 10.07 17.76 12.68
CA ASN A 230 10.43 19.17 12.66
C ASN A 230 10.13 19.84 11.30
N ASP A 231 10.12 19.06 10.21
CA ASP A 231 9.69 19.52 8.89
C ASP A 231 8.15 19.56 8.79
N GLU A 232 7.59 20.62 8.20
CA GLU A 232 6.14 20.83 8.14
C GLU A 232 5.43 19.86 7.18
N HIS A 233 6.02 19.50 6.05
CA HIS A 233 5.43 18.55 5.10
C HIS A 233 5.34 17.15 5.74
N TYR A 234 6.43 16.67 6.33
CA TYR A 234 6.46 15.41 7.06
C TYR A 234 5.59 15.44 8.34
N ARG A 235 5.42 16.60 8.98
CA ARG A 235 4.47 16.79 10.09
C ARG A 235 3.02 16.66 9.65
N GLN A 236 2.65 17.16 8.47
CA GLN A 236 1.30 17.00 7.93
C GLN A 236 1.04 15.56 7.46
N LEU A 237 2.00 14.92 6.78
CA LEU A 237 1.96 13.49 6.49
C LEU A 237 1.74 12.65 7.76
N GLY A 238 2.47 12.98 8.84
CA GLY A 238 2.33 12.33 10.14
C GLY A 238 0.94 12.46 10.77
N ARG A 239 0.22 13.56 10.53
CA ARG A 239 -1.19 13.73 10.97
C ARG A 239 -2.12 12.80 10.19
N TRP A 240 -1.97 12.76 8.86
CA TRP A 240 -2.80 11.90 8.01
C TRP A 240 -2.57 10.42 8.28
N ASN A 241 -1.32 9.99 8.44
CA ASN A 241 -1.00 8.60 8.78
C ASN A 241 -1.49 8.21 10.19
N LEU A 242 -1.39 9.12 11.18
CA LEU A 242 -1.98 8.89 12.50
C LEU A 242 -3.49 8.67 12.39
N LEU A 243 -4.20 9.53 11.67
CA LEU A 243 -5.65 9.38 11.47
C LEU A 243 -6.00 8.08 10.73
N HIS A 244 -5.27 7.76 9.66
CA HIS A 244 -5.42 6.52 8.90
C HIS A 244 -5.24 5.28 9.81
N CYS A 245 -4.18 5.26 10.64
CA CYS A 245 -3.96 4.23 11.64
C CYS A 245 -5.11 4.16 12.67
N GLU A 246 -5.46 5.27 13.33
CA GLU A 246 -6.46 5.27 14.41
C GLU A 246 -7.85 4.80 13.98
N GLN A 247 -8.23 5.09 12.73
CA GLN A 247 -9.49 4.61 12.13
C GLN A 247 -9.39 3.16 11.63
N GLY A 248 -8.24 2.78 11.05
CA GLY A 248 -8.08 1.49 10.36
C GLY A 248 -7.75 0.29 11.25
N ILE A 249 -6.99 0.47 12.35
CA ILE A 249 -6.43 -0.64 13.15
C ILE A 249 -7.45 -1.69 13.58
N GLU A 250 -8.69 -1.30 13.87
CA GLU A 250 -9.74 -2.24 14.29
C GLU A 250 -10.27 -3.09 13.13
N GLY A 251 -10.49 -2.48 11.96
CA GLY A 251 -10.88 -3.18 10.74
C GLY A 251 -9.81 -4.16 10.25
N TRP A 252 -8.53 -3.78 10.37
CA TRP A 252 -7.39 -4.63 10.02
C TRP A 252 -7.19 -5.78 11.03
N SER A 253 -7.38 -5.52 12.33
CA SER A 253 -7.15 -6.53 13.38
C SER A 253 -8.26 -7.55 13.49
N MET A 254 -9.53 -7.13 13.39
CA MET A 254 -10.64 -7.92 13.94
C MET A 254 -10.78 -9.30 13.28
N ALA A 255 -10.79 -9.36 11.95
CA ALA A 255 -10.88 -10.64 11.25
C ALA A 255 -9.58 -11.46 11.37
N LEU A 256 -8.42 -10.83 11.24
CA LEU A 256 -7.13 -11.51 11.22
C LEU A 256 -6.78 -12.14 12.59
N LEU A 257 -6.90 -11.38 13.67
CA LEU A 257 -6.52 -11.85 15.01
C LEU A 257 -7.52 -12.88 15.57
N THR A 258 -8.82 -12.72 15.31
CA THR A 258 -9.81 -13.72 15.76
C THR A 258 -9.79 -15.00 14.92
N ARG A 259 -9.76 -14.90 13.58
CA ARG A 259 -9.88 -16.06 12.67
C ARG A 259 -8.56 -16.81 12.46
N VAL A 260 -7.40 -16.13 12.49
CA VAL A 260 -6.08 -16.73 12.19
C VAL A 260 -5.19 -16.86 13.44
N MET A 261 -5.18 -15.86 14.33
CA MET A 261 -4.41 -15.95 15.59
C MET A 261 -5.19 -16.63 16.73
N GLY A 262 -6.51 -16.84 16.57
CA GLY A 262 -7.36 -17.54 17.54
C GLY A 262 -7.69 -16.72 18.80
N TRP A 263 -7.51 -15.40 18.77
CA TRP A 263 -7.76 -14.51 19.90
C TRP A 263 -9.25 -14.32 20.17
N SER A 264 -9.61 -14.08 21.42
CA SER A 264 -10.96 -13.62 21.79
C SER A 264 -11.20 -12.18 21.31
N TYR A 265 -12.48 -11.80 21.17
CA TYR A 265 -12.88 -10.44 20.85
C TYR A 265 -12.37 -9.42 21.90
N GLU A 266 -12.41 -9.81 23.17
CA GLU A 266 -11.95 -9.04 24.32
C GLU A 266 -10.44 -8.84 24.29
N GLU A 267 -9.66 -9.87 23.93
CA GLU A 267 -8.20 -9.78 23.77
C GLU A 267 -7.83 -8.80 22.65
N VAL A 268 -8.52 -8.87 21.51
CA VAL A 268 -8.35 -7.93 20.40
C VAL A 268 -8.70 -6.50 20.83
N GLN A 269 -9.81 -6.28 21.55
CA GLN A 269 -10.19 -4.95 22.02
C GLN A 269 -9.21 -4.37 23.06
N VAL A 270 -8.68 -5.20 23.97
CA VAL A 270 -7.63 -4.80 24.93
C VAL A 270 -6.34 -4.42 24.19
N PHE A 271 -5.96 -5.17 23.16
CA PHE A 271 -4.80 -4.85 22.32
C PHE A 271 -5.00 -3.56 21.51
N LEU A 272 -6.16 -3.37 20.89
CA LEU A 272 -6.53 -2.13 20.19
C LEU A 272 -6.53 -0.91 21.12
N ALA A 273 -6.97 -1.05 22.37
CA ALA A 273 -6.89 0.00 23.38
C ALA A 273 -5.43 0.39 23.72
N LYS A 274 -4.52 -0.60 23.82
CA LYS A 274 -3.07 -0.33 23.96
C LYS A 274 -2.51 0.36 22.72
N MET A 275 -2.86 -0.09 21.51
CA MET A 275 -2.41 0.48 20.24
C MET A 275 -2.83 1.95 20.11
N ARG A 276 -4.10 2.27 20.37
CA ARG A 276 -4.63 3.65 20.39
C ARG A 276 -3.86 4.56 21.35
N LYS A 277 -3.39 4.02 22.48
CA LYS A 277 -2.51 4.76 23.41
C LYS A 277 -1.09 4.94 22.86
N GLY A 278 -0.49 3.90 22.28
CA GLY A 278 0.86 3.95 21.69
C GLY A 278 0.97 4.92 20.51
N LEU A 279 -0.01 4.87 19.59
CA LEU A 279 -0.13 5.81 18.46
C LEU A 279 -0.22 7.27 18.92
N ARG A 280 -0.82 7.54 20.09
CA ARG A 280 -0.99 8.88 20.66
C ARG A 280 0.20 9.39 21.47
N ASP A 281 1.21 8.56 21.76
CA ASP A 281 2.43 9.02 22.45
C ASP A 281 3.53 9.48 21.49
N TYR A 282 3.14 10.00 20.30
CA TYR A 282 4.04 10.62 19.32
C TYR A 282 4.87 11.79 19.87
N SER A 283 4.58 12.29 21.07
CA SER A 283 5.41 13.25 21.81
C SER A 283 6.72 12.67 22.36
N LYS A 284 6.85 11.33 22.36
CA LYS A 284 8.04 10.57 22.78
C LYS A 284 8.42 9.45 21.81
N ILE A 285 7.48 9.01 20.97
CA ILE A 285 7.62 7.86 20.07
C ILE A 285 7.68 8.38 18.63
N HIS A 286 8.88 8.48 18.07
CA HIS A 286 9.12 9.02 16.73
C HIS A 286 9.00 7.92 15.67
N ALA A 287 7.84 7.28 15.65
CA ALA A 287 7.55 6.14 14.80
C ALA A 287 7.31 6.56 13.34
N TYR A 288 7.80 5.75 12.39
CA TYR A 288 7.49 5.82 10.97
C TYR A 288 7.32 4.42 10.37
N PHE A 289 6.67 4.36 9.20
CA PHE A 289 6.74 3.22 8.29
C PHE A 289 7.69 3.54 7.13
N TYR A 290 8.31 2.49 6.55
CA TYR A 290 8.84 2.61 5.20
C TYR A 290 7.71 2.42 4.19
N VAL A 291 7.74 3.24 3.15
CA VAL A 291 6.96 3.10 1.90
C VAL A 291 7.99 3.05 0.78
#